data_AF-A0A7C3BB67-F1
#
_entry.id   AF-A0A7C3BB67-F1
#
_cell.length_a   1.000
_cell.length_b   1.000
_cell.length_c   1.000
_cell.angle_alpha   90.00
_cell.angle_beta   90.00
_cell.angle_gamma   90.00
#
_symmetry.space_group_name_H-M   'P 1'
#
loop_
_entity.id
_entity.type
_entity.pdbx_description
1 polymer ?
#
loop_
_entity_poly.entity_id
_entity_poly.type
_entity_poly.pdbx_seq_one_letter_code
_entity_poly.pdbx_strand_id
1 'polypeptide(L)'
;TIQYALGQQLDGSWWKSPLSLDDLNFDSPYNTYLYPSLPPTPICNPGLEALRAVANPAETEYLYFRALCDDSGRHAFAKTYEQHQQNSCP
;
A
#
# COMPACT_ATOMS: atom_id res chain seq x y z
N THR A 1 -0.91 2.84 3.86
CA THR A 1 -1.66 3.96 4.45
C THR A 1 -0.82 4.81 5.41
N ILE A 2 0.34 4.34 5.86
CA ILE A 2 1.20 5.05 6.83
C ILE A 2 1.61 6.47 6.42
N GLN A 3 1.86 6.71 5.12
CA GLN A 3 2.21 8.05 4.64
C GLN A 3 1.12 9.09 4.94
N TYR A 4 -0.16 8.69 4.90
CA TYR A 4 -1.28 9.53 5.30
C TYR A 4 -1.28 9.78 6.82
N ALA A 5 -0.96 8.74 7.61
CA ALA A 5 -0.89 8.83 9.07
C ALA A 5 0.20 9.80 9.55
N LEU A 6 1.33 9.86 8.84
CA LEU A 6 2.43 10.78 9.11
C LEU A 6 2.07 12.25 8.80
N GLY A 7 1.16 12.48 7.84
CA GLY A 7 0.62 13.80 7.53
C GLY A 7 1.65 14.80 7.00
N GLN A 8 1.46 16.09 7.27
CA GLN A 8 2.33 17.15 6.78
C GLN A 8 3.76 17.08 7.36
N GLN A 9 4.73 17.15 6.48
CA GLN A 9 6.15 17.18 6.79
C GLN A 9 6.63 18.63 7.00
N LEU A 10 7.82 18.78 7.60
CA LEU A 10 8.41 20.09 7.90
C LEU A 10 8.70 20.96 6.66
N ASP A 11 8.90 20.33 5.50
CA ASP A 11 9.09 21.00 4.21
C ASP A 11 7.76 21.48 3.58
N GLY A 12 6.64 21.29 4.26
CA GLY A 12 5.30 21.64 3.80
C GLY A 12 4.65 20.59 2.90
N SER A 13 5.38 19.55 2.48
CA SER A 13 4.82 18.43 1.72
C SER A 13 3.87 17.60 2.60
N TRP A 14 2.76 17.13 2.04
CA TRP A 14 1.88 16.21 2.77
C TRP A 14 2.38 14.76 2.72
N TRP A 15 3.17 14.42 1.72
CA TRP A 15 3.52 13.04 1.40
C TRP A 15 5.01 12.80 1.66
N LYS A 16 5.34 12.30 2.86
CA LYS A 16 6.73 11.93 3.22
C LYS A 16 7.33 11.00 2.17
N SER A 17 8.45 11.40 1.56
CA SER A 17 9.18 10.56 0.62
C SER A 17 10.68 10.87 0.71
N PRO A 18 11.55 9.87 0.98
CA PRO A 18 11.24 8.46 1.18
C PRO A 18 10.66 8.16 2.58
N LEU A 19 9.97 7.02 2.70
CA LEU A 19 9.60 6.42 3.99
C LEU A 19 10.78 5.62 4.55
N SER A 20 10.98 5.67 5.87
CA SER A 20 11.93 4.81 6.58
C SER A 20 11.24 3.55 7.14
N LEU A 21 12.04 2.57 7.57
CA LEU A 21 11.49 1.40 8.28
C LEU A 21 10.89 1.80 9.64
N ASP A 22 11.45 2.82 10.29
CA ASP A 22 10.95 3.32 11.57
C ASP A 22 9.54 3.90 11.45
N ASP A 23 9.21 4.51 10.30
CA ASP A 23 7.88 5.05 10.03
C ASP A 23 6.79 3.98 10.13
N LEU A 24 7.10 2.71 9.83
CA LEU A 24 6.14 1.61 9.90
C LEU A 24 5.64 1.35 11.33
N ASN A 25 6.36 1.83 12.34
CA ASN A 25 6.01 1.67 13.75
C ASN A 25 5.24 2.87 14.32
N PHE A 26 4.91 3.87 13.50
CA PHE A 26 4.17 5.04 13.97
C PHE A 26 2.75 4.63 14.41
N ASP A 27 2.42 4.90 15.67
CA ASP A 27 1.15 4.51 16.27
C ASP A 27 0.02 5.43 15.82
N SER A 28 -0.87 4.89 14.99
CA SER A 28 -2.03 5.60 14.46
C SER A 28 -3.08 4.59 14.00
N PRO A 29 -4.39 4.86 14.18
CA PRO A 29 -5.45 3.97 13.69
C PRO A 29 -5.47 3.86 12.15
N TYR A 30 -4.72 4.70 11.42
CA TYR A 30 -4.54 4.59 9.98
C TYR A 30 -3.39 3.67 9.57
N ASN A 31 -2.55 3.20 10.50
CA ASN A 31 -1.40 2.36 10.22
C ASN A 31 -1.81 0.88 10.13
N THR A 32 -2.02 0.41 8.90
CA THR A 32 -2.42 -0.98 8.61
C THR A 32 -1.29 -2.00 8.78
N TYR A 33 -0.06 -1.59 9.14
CA TYR A 33 0.99 -2.51 9.59
C TYR A 33 0.77 -2.94 11.06
N LEU A 34 0.18 -2.06 11.88
CA LEU A 34 -0.05 -2.29 13.31
C LEU A 34 -1.49 -2.71 13.61
N TYR A 35 -2.46 -2.11 12.92
CA TYR A 35 -3.89 -2.35 13.13
C TYR A 35 -4.49 -3.11 11.93
N PRO A 36 -4.91 -4.37 12.11
CA PRO A 36 -5.59 -5.13 11.06
C PRO A 36 -6.92 -4.47 10.69
N SER A 37 -7.35 -4.65 9.43
CA SER A 37 -8.56 -4.09 8.81
C SER A 37 -8.34 -2.73 8.10
N LEU A 38 -9.43 -2.17 7.57
CA LEU A 38 -9.40 -0.87 6.88
C LEU A 38 -9.21 0.28 7.88
N PRO A 39 -8.57 1.40 7.46
CA PRO A 39 -8.52 2.62 8.27
C PRO A 39 -9.91 3.18 8.61
N PRO A 40 -10.04 4.03 9.64
CA PRO A 40 -11.32 4.60 10.07
C PRO A 40 -12.05 5.41 8.98
N THR A 41 -11.30 6.06 8.10
CA THR A 41 -11.84 6.82 6.96
C THR A 41 -10.95 6.66 5.72
N PRO A 42 -11.44 7.03 4.52
CA PRO A 42 -10.60 7.10 3.33
C PRO A 42 -9.38 8.01 3.52
N ILE A 43 -8.27 7.65 2.88
CA ILE A 43 -7.01 8.42 2.92
C ILE A 43 -6.80 9.32 1.69
N CYS A 44 -7.65 9.20 0.68
CA CYS A 44 -7.61 10.00 -0.54
C CYS A 44 -8.98 9.96 -1.25
N ASN A 45 -9.12 10.75 -2.31
CA ASN A 45 -10.29 10.73 -3.19
C ASN A 45 -10.10 9.72 -4.32
N PRO A 46 -10.81 8.57 -4.33
CA PRO A 46 -10.65 7.57 -5.37
C PRO A 46 -11.28 8.02 -6.70
N GLY A 47 -10.66 7.65 -7.81
CA GLY A 47 -11.26 7.77 -9.14
C GLY A 47 -12.33 6.70 -9.40
N LEU A 48 -13.08 6.85 -10.50
CA LEU A 48 -14.16 5.93 -10.87
C LEU A 48 -13.67 4.48 -11.03
N GLU A 49 -12.50 4.27 -11.63
CA GLU A 49 -11.93 2.93 -11.83
C GLU A 49 -11.62 2.23 -10.50
N ALA A 50 -11.13 2.97 -9.49
CA ALA A 50 -10.90 2.41 -8.16
C ALA A 50 -12.21 2.02 -7.47
N LEU A 51 -13.26 2.84 -7.61
CA LEU A 51 -14.59 2.54 -7.08
C LEU A 51 -15.20 1.28 -7.74
N ARG A 52 -15.04 1.16 -9.07
CA ARG A 52 -15.48 -0.03 -9.81
C ARG A 52 -14.74 -1.29 -9.38
N ALA A 53 -13.42 -1.21 -9.17
CA ALA A 53 -12.61 -2.33 -8.73
C ALA A 53 -13.01 -2.83 -7.33
N VAL A 54 -13.37 -1.93 -6.41
CA VAL A 54 -13.90 -2.31 -5.10
C VAL A 54 -15.30 -2.93 -5.22
N ALA A 55 -16.16 -2.40 -6.09
CA ALA A 55 -17.51 -2.91 -6.27
C ALA A 55 -17.56 -4.26 -7.03
N ASN A 56 -16.61 -4.51 -7.93
CA ASN A 56 -16.52 -5.71 -8.76
C ASN A 56 -15.07 -6.25 -8.79
N PRO A 57 -14.58 -6.81 -7.67
CA PRO A 57 -13.22 -7.32 -7.61
C PRO A 57 -13.06 -8.57 -8.48
N ALA A 58 -11.84 -8.81 -8.97
CA ALA A 58 -11.51 -10.08 -9.61
C ALA A 58 -11.48 -11.20 -8.57
N GLU A 59 -12.09 -12.34 -8.88
CA GLU A 59 -12.00 -13.53 -8.04
C GLU A 59 -10.61 -14.17 -8.20
N THR A 60 -9.78 -14.06 -7.17
CA THR A 60 -8.42 -14.59 -7.18
C THR A 60 -8.02 -15.10 -5.79
N GLU A 61 -7.01 -15.95 -5.74
CA GLU A 61 -6.40 -16.43 -4.49
C GLU A 61 -5.13 -15.65 -4.11
N TYR A 62 -4.89 -14.50 -4.75
CA TYR A 62 -3.68 -13.72 -4.51
C TYR A 62 -3.79 -12.96 -3.19
N LEU A 63 -2.77 -13.10 -2.34
CA LEU A 63 -2.66 -12.40 -1.06
C LEU A 63 -1.56 -11.33 -1.05
N TYR A 64 -0.62 -11.42 -2.00
CA TYR A 64 0.54 -10.56 -2.07
C TYR A 64 0.67 -9.94 -3.46
N PHE A 65 1.16 -8.71 -3.51
CA PHE A 65 1.55 -8.05 -4.75
C PHE A 65 2.82 -7.22 -4.54
N ARG A 66 3.56 -6.97 -5.62
CA ARG A 66 4.75 -6.11 -5.63
C ARG A 66 4.88 -5.46 -6.99
N ALA A 67 5.24 -4.17 -7.05
CA ALA A 67 5.59 -3.52 -8.31
C ALA A 67 6.85 -4.16 -8.91
N LEU A 68 6.88 -4.37 -10.23
CA LEU A 68 8.06 -4.86 -10.93
C LEU A 68 9.15 -3.78 -10.98
N CYS A 69 10.41 -4.17 -10.79
CA CYS A 69 11.57 -3.28 -10.92
C CYS A 69 12.10 -3.22 -12.36
N ASP A 70 11.19 -3.09 -13.33
CA ASP A 70 11.49 -3.01 -14.76
C ASP A 70 10.93 -1.73 -15.41
N ASP A 71 10.53 -0.75 -14.59
CA ASP A 71 9.89 0.51 -14.97
C ASP A 71 8.60 0.37 -15.82
N SER A 72 8.04 -0.85 -15.92
CA SER A 72 6.82 -1.09 -16.71
C SER A 72 5.54 -0.60 -16.03
N GLY A 73 5.60 -0.27 -14.74
CA GLY A 73 4.44 0.03 -13.91
C GLY A 73 3.55 -1.19 -13.62
N ARG A 74 3.98 -2.40 -13.99
CA ARG A 74 3.24 -3.64 -13.72
C ARG A 74 3.52 -4.18 -12.32
N HIS A 75 2.66 -5.10 -11.89
CA HIS A 75 2.77 -5.78 -10.60
C HIS A 75 2.88 -7.30 -10.79
N ALA A 76 3.68 -7.95 -9.95
CA ALA A 76 3.67 -9.40 -9.75
C ALA A 76 2.73 -9.74 -8.59
N PHE A 77 1.87 -10.74 -8.77
CA PHE A 77 0.93 -11.24 -7.76
C PHE A 77 1.34 -12.64 -7.29
N ALA A 78 1.13 -12.93 -6.01
CA ALA A 78 1.52 -14.20 -5.39
C ALA A 78 0.47 -14.69 -4.39
N LYS A 79 0.31 -16.02 -4.31
CA LYS A 79 -0.62 -16.68 -3.38
C LYS A 79 0.03 -16.95 -2.03
N THR A 80 1.33 -17.26 -2.02
CA THR A 80 2.10 -17.55 -0.80
C THR A 80 3.19 -16.52 -0.57
N TYR A 81 3.69 -16.47 0.67
CA TYR A 81 4.78 -15.58 1.04
C TYR A 81 6.08 -15.96 0.33
N GLU A 82 6.37 -17.24 0.15
CA GLU A 82 7.57 -17.72 -0.55
C GLU A 82 7.57 -17.25 -2.01
N GLN A 83 6.43 -17.34 -2.68
CA GLN A 83 6.25 -16.79 -4.04
C GLN A 83 6.44 -15.28 -4.06
N HIS A 84 5.92 -14.56 -3.06
CA HIS A 84 6.14 -13.11 -2.95
C HIS A 84 7.63 -12.76 -2.81
N GLN A 85 8.39 -13.52 -2.03
CA GLN A 85 9.82 -13.30 -1.84
C GLN A 85 10.61 -13.52 -3.13
N GLN A 86 10.21 -14.48 -3.98
CA GLN A 86 10.81 -14.71 -5.29
C GLN A 86 10.59 -13.55 -6.29
N ASN A 87 9.55 -12.74 -6.09
CA ASN A 87 9.27 -11.54 -6.89
C ASN A 87 10.12 -10.33 -6.46
N SER A 88 11.04 -10.48 -5.50
CA SER A 88 11.94 -9.40 -5.09
C SER A 88 12.80 -8.93 -6.26
N CYS A 89 13.14 -7.64 -6.25
CA CYS A 89 13.97 -7.06 -7.29
C CYS A 89 15.41 -7.60 -7.18
N PRO A 90 16.09 -7.78 -8.33
CA PRO A 90 17.48 -8.25 -8.36
C PRO A 90 18.44 -7.28 -7.66
#